data_AF-A0A075MMW9-F1
#
_entry.id   AF-A0A075MMW9-F1
#
_cell.length_a   1.000
_cell.length_b   1.000
_cell.length_c   1.000
_cell.angle_alpha   90.00
_cell.angle_beta   90.00
_cell.angle_gamma   90.00
#
_symmetry.space_group_name_H-M   'P 1'
#
loop_
_entity.id
_entity.type
_entity.pdbx_description
1 polymer ?
#
loop_
_entity_poly.entity_id
_entity_poly.type
_entity_poly.pdbx_seq_one_letter_code
_entity_poly.pdbx_strand_id
1 'polypeptide(L)'
;MISAAVAAVLFAGLASSQAAHANQMDALLLPAQDSSQVHFTAFRTIELRYPEASALAKTLAGKGERLEFSVQGKDAQAVVDALNRAARERASLLVLENATVNYAATLKDYADRAQISYRVDIKAQISKYVLQKEQDSKPAILDLAWRNLSVQGPVTVAAAGHGEVININQPVGALAAIVPELADKLLAAEASKKIMQDPILDFGRFNLPMQQWHFLFDVTGEQLKNYGVFRPGEGETVSVFSIGESSFREGVYVPKEMDATIDVDGAQVKMHASTPPPSGQVTVAGYAKAEEQNGVEYVTSSSKHTVVPALGFQLQVLMALGGMMGAIAVFVLLKARR
;
A
#
# COMPACT_ATOMS: atom_id res chain seq x y z
N MET A 1 16.87 40.49 -23.65
CA MET A 1 16.89 39.10 -24.14
C MET A 1 17.24 38.16 -22.99
N ILE A 2 16.29 37.92 -22.09
CA ILE A 2 16.38 36.92 -21.01
C ILE A 2 14.95 36.39 -20.86
N SER A 3 14.48 35.54 -21.78
CA SER A 3 13.09 35.03 -21.66
C SER A 3 12.78 33.71 -22.36
N ALA A 4 13.75 33.00 -22.93
CA ALA A 4 13.51 31.68 -23.54
C ALA A 4 14.25 30.54 -22.84
N ALA A 5 15.45 30.81 -22.28
CA ALA A 5 16.26 29.78 -21.64
C ALA A 5 15.75 29.37 -20.23
N VAL A 6 15.06 30.24 -19.50
CA VAL A 6 14.53 29.94 -18.16
C VAL A 6 13.21 29.15 -18.22
N ALA A 7 12.45 29.27 -19.30
CA ALA A 7 11.20 28.52 -19.48
C ALA A 7 11.44 27.05 -19.88
N ALA A 8 12.55 26.74 -20.56
CA ALA A 8 12.91 25.37 -20.93
C ALA A 8 13.45 24.54 -19.76
N VAL A 9 14.00 25.19 -18.73
CA VAL A 9 14.52 24.49 -17.53
C VAL A 9 13.40 24.21 -16.51
N LEU A 10 12.27 24.93 -16.55
CA LEU A 10 11.12 24.65 -15.68
C LEU A 10 10.21 23.51 -16.17
N PHE A 11 10.26 23.12 -17.45
CA PHE A 11 9.46 22.00 -17.98
C PHE A 11 10.21 20.66 -18.03
N ALA A 12 11.53 20.65 -17.85
CA ALA A 12 12.31 19.41 -17.72
C ALA A 12 12.32 18.84 -16.27
N GLY A 13 11.84 19.61 -15.29
CA GLY A 13 11.77 19.21 -13.88
C GLY A 13 10.50 18.47 -13.46
N LEU A 14 9.54 18.25 -14.36
CA LEU A 14 8.26 17.57 -14.08
C LEU A 14 8.20 16.12 -14.62
N ALA A 15 9.29 15.62 -15.21
CA ALA A 15 9.37 14.27 -15.79
C ALA A 15 10.27 13.29 -14.99
N SER A 16 10.47 13.57 -13.71
CA SER A 16 11.00 12.58 -12.76
C SER A 16 10.58 12.93 -11.34
N SER A 17 9.26 13.02 -11.09
CA SER A 17 8.82 12.37 -9.86
C SER A 17 9.14 10.89 -10.07
N GLN A 18 10.28 10.45 -9.54
CA GLN A 18 10.27 9.19 -8.84
C GLN A 18 9.15 9.34 -7.82
N ALA A 19 7.91 9.10 -8.24
CA ALA A 19 6.80 8.94 -7.32
C ALA A 19 7.35 7.91 -6.35
N ALA A 20 7.46 8.25 -5.07
CA ALA A 20 7.81 7.30 -4.05
C ALA A 20 6.82 6.15 -4.21
N HIS A 21 7.25 5.08 -4.87
CA HIS A 21 6.38 3.96 -5.17
C HIS A 21 6.29 3.22 -3.86
N ALA A 22 5.17 3.32 -3.16
CA ALA A 22 4.89 2.52 -2.00
C ALA A 22 3.89 1.44 -2.39
N ASN A 23 3.95 0.29 -1.72
CA ASN A 23 2.77 -0.55 -1.67
C ASN A 23 1.77 0.16 -0.77
N GLN A 24 0.62 0.55 -1.32
CA GLN A 24 -0.33 1.42 -0.65
C GLN A 24 -1.61 0.69 -0.28
N MET A 25 -2.18 1.05 0.87
CA MET A 25 -3.54 0.67 1.26
C MET A 25 -4.24 1.87 1.88
N ASP A 26 -5.25 2.41 1.21
CA ASP A 26 -6.12 3.44 1.78
C ASP A 26 -7.53 2.91 1.91
N ALA A 27 -8.11 3.01 3.09
CA ALA A 27 -9.51 2.66 3.29
C ALA A 27 -10.25 3.77 4.00
N LEU A 28 -11.50 3.95 3.60
CA LEU A 28 -12.50 4.63 4.40
C LEU A 28 -13.43 3.56 4.97
N LEU A 29 -13.78 3.66 6.26
CA LEU A 29 -14.79 2.83 6.90
C LEU A 29 -15.90 3.73 7.44
N LEU A 30 -17.14 3.42 7.04
CA LEU A 30 -18.36 4.14 7.40
C LEU A 30 -19.28 3.19 8.18
N PRO A 31 -19.11 3.07 9.51
CA PRO A 31 -19.81 2.05 10.32
C PRO A 31 -21.33 2.11 10.22
N ALA A 32 -21.90 3.30 10.02
CA ALA A 32 -23.35 3.48 9.88
C ALA A 32 -23.90 2.85 8.58
N GLN A 33 -23.09 2.83 7.52
CA GLN A 33 -23.48 2.38 6.19
C GLN A 33 -23.11 0.90 5.96
N ASP A 34 -22.07 0.40 6.65
CA ASP A 34 -21.48 -0.93 6.40
C ASP A 34 -21.11 -1.16 4.92
N SER A 35 -20.78 -0.06 4.25
CA SER A 35 -20.35 0.02 2.87
C SER A 35 -19.38 1.19 2.73
N SER A 36 -18.28 1.01 1.99
CA SER A 36 -17.29 2.07 1.75
C SER A 36 -16.31 1.71 0.64
N GLN A 37 -15.21 2.47 0.54
CA GLN A 37 -14.19 2.34 -0.49
C GLN A 37 -12.84 1.94 0.10
N VAL A 38 -12.13 1.10 -0.65
CA VAL A 38 -10.73 0.76 -0.41
C VAL A 38 -9.91 0.92 -1.69
N HIS A 39 -8.67 1.35 -1.53
CA HIS A 39 -7.69 1.49 -2.58
C HIS A 39 -6.44 0.70 -2.21
N PHE A 40 -6.06 -0.25 -3.05
CA PHE A 40 -4.83 -1.01 -2.92
C PHE A 40 -3.90 -0.72 -4.09
N THR A 41 -2.65 -0.38 -3.80
CA THR A 41 -1.59 -0.26 -4.81
C THR A 41 -0.50 -1.27 -4.50
N ALA A 42 -0.18 -2.09 -5.50
CA ALA A 42 0.92 -3.04 -5.45
C ALA A 42 1.95 -2.66 -6.51
N PHE A 43 3.23 -2.55 -6.14
CA PHE A 43 4.32 -2.20 -7.05
C PHE A 43 5.55 -3.09 -6.82
N ARG A 44 6.23 -3.46 -7.91
CA ARG A 44 7.50 -4.18 -7.86
C ARG A 44 8.36 -3.85 -9.07
N THR A 45 9.66 -3.80 -8.83
CA THR A 45 10.69 -3.75 -9.87
C THR A 45 11.50 -5.02 -9.87
N ILE A 46 11.89 -5.49 -11.04
CA ILE A 46 12.83 -6.60 -11.24
C ILE A 46 13.90 -6.12 -12.21
N GLU A 47 15.15 -6.16 -11.76
CA GLU A 47 16.32 -5.90 -12.58
C GLU A 47 16.96 -7.22 -12.99
N LEU A 48 17.29 -7.36 -14.27
CA LEU A 48 18.09 -8.44 -14.84
C LEU A 48 19.41 -7.82 -15.27
N ARG A 49 20.54 -8.26 -14.71
CA ARG A 49 21.89 -7.85 -15.15
C ARG A 49 22.54 -8.99 -15.92
N TYR A 50 23.10 -8.68 -17.08
CA TYR A 50 23.70 -9.65 -18.00
C TYR A 50 24.88 -9.02 -18.77
N PRO A 51 25.78 -9.83 -19.35
CA PRO A 51 26.87 -9.32 -20.19
C PRO A 51 26.35 -8.63 -21.46
N GLU A 52 26.95 -7.50 -21.85
CA GLU A 52 26.50 -6.68 -23.01
C GLU A 52 26.48 -7.45 -24.35
N ALA A 53 27.38 -8.42 -24.53
CA ALA A 53 27.48 -9.21 -25.76
C ALA A 53 26.66 -10.52 -25.72
N SER A 54 25.89 -10.75 -24.65
CA SER A 54 25.12 -11.99 -24.48
C SER A 54 23.97 -12.12 -25.50
N ALA A 55 23.49 -13.35 -25.69
CA ALA A 55 22.28 -13.58 -26.48
C ALA A 55 21.06 -12.83 -25.88
N LEU A 56 20.98 -12.78 -24.54
CA LEU A 56 19.92 -12.06 -23.83
C LEU A 56 19.92 -10.55 -24.12
N ALA A 57 21.10 -9.92 -24.16
CA ALA A 57 21.21 -8.50 -24.51
C ALA A 57 20.66 -8.23 -25.93
N LYS A 58 20.91 -9.13 -26.89
CA LYS A 58 20.38 -9.04 -28.25
C LYS A 58 18.87 -9.25 -28.32
N THR A 59 18.34 -10.19 -27.53
CA THR A 59 16.89 -10.43 -27.41
C THR A 59 16.16 -9.19 -26.88
N LEU A 60 16.74 -8.52 -25.88
CA LEU A 60 16.11 -7.38 -25.21
C LEU A 60 16.32 -6.04 -25.93
N ALA A 61 17.32 -5.93 -26.80
CA ALA A 61 17.64 -4.70 -27.51
C ALA A 61 16.43 -4.18 -28.32
N GLY A 62 15.96 -2.99 -27.99
CA GLY A 62 14.82 -2.35 -28.64
C GLY A 62 13.47 -2.95 -28.27
N LYS A 63 13.39 -3.80 -27.24
CA LYS A 63 12.14 -4.36 -26.71
C LYS A 63 11.52 -3.54 -25.57
N GLY A 64 12.09 -2.37 -25.26
CA GLY A 64 11.52 -1.47 -24.28
C GLY A 64 10.09 -1.06 -24.65
N GLU A 65 9.14 -1.41 -23.79
CA GLU A 65 7.72 -1.24 -24.05
C GLU A 65 6.96 -0.94 -22.75
N ARG A 66 5.83 -0.24 -22.88
CA ARG A 66 4.88 0.00 -21.80
C ARG A 66 3.52 -0.61 -22.16
N LEU A 67 3.05 -1.48 -21.30
CA LEU A 67 1.72 -2.07 -21.32
C LEU A 67 0.88 -1.39 -20.24
N GLU A 68 -0.28 -0.85 -20.59
CA GLU A 68 -1.15 -0.17 -19.64
C GLU A 68 -2.62 -0.32 -20.03
N PHE A 69 -3.46 -0.72 -19.09
CA PHE A 69 -4.90 -0.85 -19.31
C PHE A 69 -5.70 -0.72 -18.01
N SER A 70 -7.00 -0.53 -18.15
CA SER A 70 -7.96 -0.49 -17.03
C SER A 70 -9.11 -1.45 -17.29
N VAL A 71 -9.50 -2.22 -16.28
CA VAL A 71 -10.67 -3.10 -16.31
C VAL A 71 -11.62 -2.79 -15.15
N GLN A 72 -12.92 -2.95 -15.39
CA GLN A 72 -13.95 -2.64 -14.41
C GLN A 72 -15.19 -3.50 -14.58
N GLY A 73 -16.04 -3.56 -13.56
CA GLY A 73 -17.28 -4.36 -13.61
C GLY A 73 -16.97 -5.83 -13.85
N LYS A 74 -17.62 -6.45 -14.84
CA LYS A 74 -17.44 -7.89 -15.15
C LYS A 74 -16.00 -8.25 -15.53
N ASP A 75 -15.26 -7.35 -16.16
CA ASP A 75 -13.89 -7.61 -16.59
C ASP A 75 -12.90 -7.64 -15.42
N ALA A 76 -13.27 -7.05 -14.27
CA ALA A 76 -12.52 -7.08 -13.03
C ALA A 76 -12.94 -8.23 -12.08
N GLN A 77 -13.93 -9.06 -12.48
CA GLN A 77 -14.53 -10.05 -11.58
C GLN A 77 -13.51 -11.07 -11.05
N ALA A 78 -12.56 -11.50 -11.88
CA ALA A 78 -11.51 -12.44 -11.46
C ALA A 78 -10.64 -11.87 -10.32
N VAL A 79 -10.41 -10.56 -10.31
CA VAL A 79 -9.67 -9.84 -9.26
C VAL A 79 -10.52 -9.75 -7.99
N VAL A 80 -11.79 -9.36 -8.13
CA VAL A 80 -12.75 -9.30 -7.01
C VAL A 80 -12.88 -10.66 -6.34
N ASP A 81 -13.04 -11.73 -7.11
CA ASP A 81 -13.15 -13.10 -6.60
C ASP A 81 -11.88 -13.54 -5.88
N ALA A 82 -10.70 -13.18 -6.41
CA ALA A 82 -9.42 -13.51 -5.81
C ALA A 82 -9.21 -12.82 -4.45
N LEU A 83 -9.56 -11.53 -4.36
CA LEU A 83 -9.50 -10.78 -3.09
C LEU A 83 -10.54 -11.29 -2.08
N ASN A 84 -11.76 -11.60 -2.53
CA ASN A 84 -12.79 -12.18 -1.67
C ASN A 84 -12.40 -13.56 -1.14
N ARG A 85 -11.70 -14.39 -1.93
CA ARG A 85 -11.11 -15.65 -1.43
C ARG A 85 -10.06 -15.38 -0.35
N ALA A 86 -9.12 -14.47 -0.62
CA ALA A 86 -8.10 -14.08 0.36
C ALA A 86 -8.72 -13.54 1.66
N ALA A 87 -9.84 -12.81 1.59
CA ALA A 87 -10.55 -12.32 2.78
C ALA A 87 -11.11 -13.47 3.63
N ARG A 88 -11.75 -14.46 2.98
CA ARG A 88 -12.29 -15.64 3.67
C ARG A 88 -11.20 -16.49 4.31
N GLU A 89 -10.04 -16.62 3.67
CA GLU A 89 -8.87 -17.31 4.22
C GLU A 89 -8.33 -16.62 5.50
N ARG A 90 -8.62 -15.32 5.67
CA ARG A 90 -8.33 -14.55 6.88
C ARG A 90 -9.50 -14.50 7.87
N ALA A 91 -10.56 -15.28 7.65
CA ALA A 91 -11.80 -15.25 8.42
C ALA A 91 -12.46 -13.85 8.46
N SER A 92 -12.17 -13.00 7.48
CA SER A 92 -12.79 -11.69 7.32
C SER A 92 -14.19 -11.85 6.74
N LEU A 93 -15.16 -11.09 7.25
CA LEU A 93 -16.53 -11.05 6.71
C LEU A 93 -16.68 -10.03 5.58
N LEU A 94 -15.68 -9.16 5.39
CA LEU A 94 -15.64 -8.19 4.30
C LEU A 94 -15.91 -8.82 2.94
N VAL A 95 -16.73 -8.13 2.15
CA VAL A 95 -17.03 -8.46 0.75
C VAL A 95 -16.59 -7.30 -0.13
N LEU A 96 -15.78 -7.60 -1.15
CA LEU A 96 -15.55 -6.71 -2.27
C LEU A 96 -16.67 -6.90 -3.29
N GLU A 97 -17.41 -5.84 -3.58
CA GLU A 97 -18.60 -5.88 -4.45
C GLU A 97 -18.26 -5.64 -5.92
N ASN A 98 -17.40 -4.65 -6.16
CA ASN A 98 -16.89 -4.31 -7.48
C ASN A 98 -15.50 -3.69 -7.35
N ALA A 99 -14.77 -3.64 -8.46
CA ALA A 99 -13.48 -2.97 -8.52
C ALA A 99 -13.24 -2.32 -9.90
N THR A 100 -12.48 -1.24 -9.89
CA THR A 100 -11.71 -0.74 -11.03
C THR A 100 -10.25 -1.11 -10.80
N VAL A 101 -9.65 -1.80 -11.76
CA VAL A 101 -8.27 -2.27 -11.71
C VAL A 101 -7.49 -1.59 -12.81
N ASN A 102 -6.49 -0.80 -12.45
CA ASN A 102 -5.53 -0.24 -13.39
C ASN A 102 -4.25 -1.05 -13.30
N TYR A 103 -3.74 -1.45 -14.46
CA TYR A 103 -2.52 -2.21 -14.57
C TYR A 103 -1.54 -1.46 -15.45
N ALA A 104 -0.28 -1.40 -15.01
CA ALA A 104 0.81 -0.87 -15.82
C ALA A 104 2.04 -1.74 -15.65
N ALA A 105 2.65 -2.14 -16.76
CA ALA A 105 3.95 -2.78 -16.81
C ALA A 105 4.86 -2.04 -17.78
N THR A 106 6.16 -2.00 -17.48
CA THR A 106 7.15 -1.36 -18.33
C THR A 106 8.41 -2.20 -18.33
N LEU A 107 8.87 -2.57 -19.52
CA LEU A 107 10.19 -3.09 -19.77
C LEU A 107 11.09 -1.95 -20.23
N LYS A 108 12.21 -1.75 -19.56
CA LYS A 108 13.30 -0.88 -20.03
C LYS A 108 14.49 -1.77 -20.33
N ASP A 109 14.98 -1.72 -21.56
CA ASP A 109 16.20 -2.40 -21.97
C ASP A 109 17.39 -1.44 -21.94
N TYR A 110 18.54 -1.99 -21.55
CA TYR A 110 19.85 -1.37 -21.60
C TYR A 110 20.85 -2.42 -22.13
N ALA A 111 22.07 -1.98 -22.44
CA ALA A 111 23.11 -2.87 -22.97
C ALA A 111 23.46 -4.01 -22.00
N ASP A 112 23.59 -3.71 -20.70
CA ASP A 112 24.06 -4.64 -19.66
C ASP A 112 22.96 -5.06 -18.66
N ARG A 113 21.73 -4.54 -18.83
CA ARG A 113 20.62 -4.83 -17.94
C ARG A 113 19.26 -4.59 -18.58
N ALA A 114 18.23 -5.18 -18.02
CA ALA A 114 16.86 -4.79 -18.25
C ALA A 114 16.12 -4.62 -16.93
N GLN A 115 15.14 -3.72 -16.92
CA GLN A 115 14.30 -3.47 -15.75
C GLN A 115 12.84 -3.66 -16.13
N ILE A 116 12.17 -4.56 -15.42
CA ILE A 116 10.72 -4.77 -15.48
C ILE A 116 10.13 -4.06 -14.27
N SER A 117 9.20 -3.13 -14.48
CA SER A 117 8.44 -2.50 -13.40
C SER A 117 6.97 -2.75 -13.65
N TYR A 118 6.22 -3.21 -12.65
CA TYR A 118 4.79 -3.44 -12.81
C TYR A 118 4.01 -3.00 -11.57
N ARG A 119 2.80 -2.51 -11.82
CA ARG A 119 1.87 -1.94 -10.85
C ARG A 119 0.47 -2.46 -11.07
N VAL A 120 -0.22 -2.74 -9.97
CA VAL A 120 -1.66 -2.96 -9.94
C VAL A 120 -2.29 -1.97 -8.95
N ASP A 121 -3.20 -1.13 -9.43
CA ASP A 121 -4.02 -0.24 -8.60
C ASP A 121 -5.46 -0.72 -8.60
N ILE A 122 -6.01 -1.04 -7.43
CA ILE A 122 -7.34 -1.63 -7.25
C ILE A 122 -8.16 -0.68 -6.40
N LYS A 123 -9.17 -0.05 -6.99
CA LYS A 123 -10.18 0.74 -6.28
C LYS A 123 -11.45 -0.09 -6.18
N ALA A 124 -11.85 -0.46 -4.98
CA ALA A 124 -12.98 -1.36 -4.76
C ALA A 124 -14.01 -0.80 -3.79
N GLN A 125 -15.27 -1.15 -4.02
CA GLN A 125 -16.33 -0.99 -3.02
C GLN A 125 -16.35 -2.21 -2.10
N ILE A 126 -16.40 -1.96 -0.80
CA ILE A 126 -16.39 -2.98 0.24
C ILE A 126 -17.65 -2.87 1.11
N SER A 127 -18.11 -4.00 1.62
CA SER A 127 -19.20 -4.09 2.59
C SER A 127 -18.99 -5.22 3.60
N LYS A 128 -19.88 -5.33 4.59
CA LYS A 128 -19.86 -6.39 5.62
C LYS A 128 -18.61 -6.41 6.51
N TYR A 129 -17.99 -5.25 6.69
CA TYR A 129 -16.88 -5.08 7.62
C TYR A 129 -17.36 -4.67 9.01
N VAL A 130 -18.66 -4.38 9.21
CA VAL A 130 -19.24 -4.12 10.53
C VAL A 130 -19.73 -5.43 11.16
N LEU A 131 -18.98 -5.94 12.14
CA LEU A 131 -19.30 -7.15 12.90
C LEU A 131 -20.46 -6.91 13.90
N GLN A 132 -20.50 -5.70 14.47
CA GLN A 132 -21.55 -5.26 15.37
C GLN A 132 -21.85 -3.78 15.07
N LYS A 133 -23.12 -3.43 14.85
CA LYS A 133 -23.53 -2.03 14.72
C LYS A 133 -23.51 -1.32 16.08
N GLU A 134 -23.27 -0.01 16.05
CA GLU A 134 -23.39 0.84 17.24
C GLU A 134 -24.82 0.76 17.81
N GLN A 135 -24.94 0.62 19.12
CA GLN A 135 -26.22 0.55 19.84
C GLN A 135 -26.11 1.32 21.15
N ASP A 136 -26.85 2.41 21.31
CA ASP A 136 -26.89 3.27 22.51
C ASP A 136 -25.53 3.59 23.13
N SER A 137 -25.03 2.71 24.01
CA SER A 137 -23.77 2.81 24.77
C SER A 137 -22.66 1.84 24.31
N LYS A 138 -22.94 0.99 23.32
CA LYS A 138 -22.00 0.02 22.74
C LYS A 138 -21.46 0.54 21.41
N PRO A 139 -20.14 0.66 21.24
CA PRO A 139 -19.55 1.06 19.96
C PRO A 139 -19.85 0.01 18.88
N ALA A 140 -19.78 0.44 17.62
CA ALA A 140 -19.68 -0.48 16.50
C ALA A 140 -18.37 -1.26 16.57
N ILE A 141 -18.36 -2.51 16.13
CA ILE A 141 -17.16 -3.35 16.02
C ILE A 141 -16.89 -3.59 14.54
N LEU A 142 -15.68 -3.27 14.10
CA LEU A 142 -15.23 -3.35 12.72
C LEU A 142 -14.17 -4.44 12.55
N ASP A 143 -14.35 -5.24 11.51
CA ASP A 143 -13.38 -6.22 11.03
C ASP A 143 -12.14 -5.51 10.46
N LEU A 144 -10.97 -6.00 10.83
CA LEU A 144 -9.67 -5.52 10.37
C LEU A 144 -8.81 -6.61 9.72
N ALA A 145 -9.29 -7.86 9.65
CA ALA A 145 -8.52 -8.98 9.13
C ALA A 145 -8.23 -8.84 7.62
N TRP A 146 -9.10 -8.13 6.90
CA TRP A 146 -8.93 -7.78 5.49
C TRP A 146 -7.72 -6.86 5.20
N ARG A 147 -7.05 -6.28 6.19
CA ARG A 147 -5.81 -5.52 5.91
C ARG A 147 -4.66 -6.42 5.48
N ASN A 148 -4.69 -7.68 5.88
CA ASN A 148 -3.65 -8.69 5.59
C ASN A 148 -4.12 -9.66 4.48
N LEU A 149 -4.63 -9.11 3.38
CA LEU A 149 -5.01 -9.92 2.21
C LEU A 149 -3.76 -10.32 1.44
N SER A 150 -3.68 -11.58 1.02
CA SER A 150 -2.60 -12.07 0.18
C SER A 150 -3.17 -13.00 -0.87
N VAL A 151 -3.13 -12.59 -2.13
CA VAL A 151 -3.68 -13.36 -3.24
C VAL A 151 -2.61 -14.29 -3.79
N GLN A 152 -2.87 -15.59 -3.68
CA GLN A 152 -1.96 -16.62 -4.17
C GLN A 152 -2.17 -16.90 -5.66
N GLY A 153 -1.08 -17.20 -6.37
CA GLY A 153 -1.11 -17.67 -7.76
C GLY A 153 -1.49 -16.60 -8.79
N PRO A 154 -1.71 -17.03 -10.06
CA PRO A 154 -2.02 -16.12 -11.14
C PRO A 154 -3.43 -15.51 -10.99
N VAL A 155 -3.56 -14.23 -11.33
CA VAL A 155 -4.86 -13.57 -11.51
C VAL A 155 -4.85 -12.96 -12.89
N THR A 156 -5.73 -13.46 -13.75
CA THR A 156 -5.75 -13.10 -15.16
C THR A 156 -6.93 -12.20 -15.49
N VAL A 157 -6.69 -11.21 -16.35
CA VAL A 157 -7.71 -10.26 -16.83
C VAL A 157 -7.57 -10.08 -18.34
N ALA A 158 -8.68 -9.85 -19.03
CA ALA A 158 -8.67 -9.54 -20.45
C ALA A 158 -8.23 -8.08 -20.66
N ALA A 159 -7.07 -7.87 -21.28
CA ALA A 159 -6.56 -6.52 -21.53
C ALA A 159 -7.23 -5.94 -22.80
N ALA A 160 -8.18 -5.04 -22.61
CA ALA A 160 -8.85 -4.36 -23.72
C ALA A 160 -7.82 -3.69 -24.64
N GLY A 161 -7.86 -3.98 -25.94
CA GLY A 161 -6.91 -3.45 -26.93
C GLY A 161 -5.59 -4.23 -27.08
N HIS A 162 -5.29 -5.18 -26.20
CA HIS A 162 -4.08 -6.01 -26.28
C HIS A 162 -4.35 -7.45 -26.73
N GLY A 163 -5.62 -7.85 -26.95
CA GLY A 163 -6.00 -9.15 -27.50
C GLY A 163 -5.71 -10.37 -26.61
N GLU A 164 -5.04 -10.17 -25.48
CA GLU A 164 -4.49 -11.23 -24.64
C GLU A 164 -5.03 -11.16 -23.20
N VAL A 165 -5.08 -12.34 -22.58
CA VAL A 165 -5.38 -12.52 -21.16
C VAL A 165 -4.07 -12.41 -20.40
N ILE A 166 -3.95 -11.38 -19.56
CA ILE A 166 -2.69 -11.03 -18.89
C ILE A 166 -2.78 -11.37 -17.41
N ASN A 167 -1.77 -12.06 -16.90
CA ASN A 167 -1.62 -12.28 -15.47
C ASN A 167 -1.07 -11.00 -14.80
N ILE A 168 -1.89 -10.37 -13.97
CA ILE A 168 -1.53 -9.11 -13.30
C ILE A 168 -0.92 -9.30 -11.92
N ASN A 169 -1.03 -10.51 -11.35
CA ASN A 169 -0.55 -10.77 -9.99
C ASN A 169 0.92 -11.20 -9.94
N GLN A 170 1.48 -11.75 -11.02
CA GLN A 170 2.84 -12.26 -11.03
C GLN A 170 3.67 -11.58 -12.13
N PRO A 171 4.96 -11.30 -11.90
CA PRO A 171 5.79 -10.57 -12.87
C PRO A 171 5.89 -11.25 -14.23
N VAL A 172 5.80 -12.58 -14.27
CA VAL A 172 5.84 -13.33 -15.53
C VAL A 172 4.73 -12.94 -16.50
N GLY A 173 3.59 -12.44 -16.03
CA GLY A 173 2.50 -12.01 -16.91
C GLY A 173 2.87 -10.77 -17.73
N ALA A 174 3.50 -9.77 -17.10
CA ALA A 174 4.07 -8.62 -17.82
C ALA A 174 5.11 -9.07 -18.85
N LEU A 175 6.02 -9.94 -18.43
CA LEU A 175 7.12 -10.37 -19.27
C LEU A 175 6.64 -11.21 -20.45
N ALA A 176 5.68 -12.10 -20.25
CA ALA A 176 5.10 -12.92 -21.31
C ALA A 176 4.40 -12.07 -22.37
N ALA A 177 3.75 -10.96 -21.99
CA ALA A 177 3.10 -10.06 -22.93
C ALA A 177 4.10 -9.22 -23.77
N ILE A 178 5.28 -8.91 -23.23
CA ILE A 178 6.28 -8.05 -23.91
C ILE A 178 7.37 -8.88 -24.62
N VAL A 179 7.91 -9.90 -23.94
CA VAL A 179 8.99 -10.79 -24.43
C VAL A 179 8.69 -12.25 -24.03
N PRO A 180 7.77 -12.94 -24.73
CA PRO A 180 7.34 -14.30 -24.39
C PRO A 180 8.51 -15.29 -24.23
N GLU A 181 9.48 -15.24 -25.14
CA GLU A 181 10.64 -16.14 -25.16
C GLU A 181 11.52 -16.03 -23.90
N LEU A 182 11.57 -14.85 -23.27
CA LEU A 182 12.31 -14.66 -22.03
C LEU A 182 11.52 -15.17 -20.83
N ALA A 183 10.19 -15.02 -20.84
CA ALA A 183 9.33 -15.53 -19.77
C ALA A 183 9.52 -17.04 -19.58
N ASP A 184 9.50 -17.81 -20.66
CA ASP A 184 9.71 -19.27 -20.63
C ASP A 184 11.08 -19.65 -20.05
N LYS A 185 12.14 -18.94 -20.47
CA LYS A 185 13.51 -19.16 -19.97
C LYS A 185 13.61 -18.88 -18.47
N LEU A 186 13.02 -17.80 -17.99
CA LEU A 186 13.03 -17.46 -16.56
C LEU A 186 12.16 -18.39 -15.72
N LEU A 187 11.16 -19.06 -16.30
CA LEU A 187 10.37 -20.07 -15.59
C LEU A 187 11.05 -21.45 -15.53
N ALA A 188 11.99 -21.73 -16.44
CA ALA A 188 12.68 -23.02 -16.51
C ALA A 188 13.64 -23.25 -15.33
N ALA A 189 14.26 -22.19 -14.80
CA ALA A 189 15.15 -22.28 -13.64
C ALA A 189 14.39 -21.99 -12.33
N GLU A 190 14.52 -22.88 -11.34
CA GLU A 190 13.77 -22.77 -10.08
C GLU A 190 14.05 -21.46 -9.31
N ALA A 191 15.30 -20.99 -9.35
CA ALA A 191 15.70 -19.76 -8.67
C ALA A 191 14.98 -18.51 -9.22
N SER A 192 14.88 -18.38 -10.54
CA SER A 192 14.17 -17.28 -11.19
C SER A 192 12.66 -17.48 -11.19
N LYS A 193 12.18 -18.72 -11.27
CA LYS A 193 10.76 -19.06 -11.19
C LYS A 193 10.14 -18.56 -9.89
N LYS A 194 10.83 -18.71 -8.74
CA LYS A 194 10.35 -18.18 -7.46
C LYS A 194 10.10 -16.68 -7.50
N ILE A 195 10.97 -15.90 -8.14
CA ILE A 195 10.80 -14.45 -8.31
C ILE A 195 9.66 -14.16 -9.29
N MET A 196 9.65 -14.83 -10.44
CA MET A 196 8.70 -14.63 -11.53
C MET A 196 7.27 -15.06 -11.20
N GLN A 197 7.10 -15.91 -10.19
CA GLN A 197 5.81 -16.37 -9.67
C GLN A 197 5.46 -15.79 -8.30
N ASP A 198 6.30 -14.95 -7.69
CA ASP A 198 5.96 -14.29 -6.41
C ASP A 198 4.80 -13.31 -6.65
N PRO A 199 3.64 -13.46 -5.98
CA PRO A 199 2.52 -12.55 -6.12
C PRO A 199 2.87 -11.10 -5.74
N ILE A 200 2.20 -10.13 -6.38
CA ILE A 200 2.32 -8.70 -6.04
C ILE A 200 1.15 -8.21 -5.20
N LEU A 201 -0.02 -8.84 -5.33
CA LEU A 201 -1.20 -8.58 -4.51
C LEU A 201 -1.06 -9.27 -3.14
N ASP A 202 0.01 -8.90 -2.44
CA ASP A 202 0.37 -9.38 -1.11
C ASP A 202 0.44 -8.20 -0.13
N PHE A 203 -0.65 -8.00 0.60
CA PHE A 203 -0.83 -6.94 1.59
C PHE A 203 -0.53 -7.44 3.01
N GLY A 204 0.15 -8.59 3.16
CA GLY A 204 0.48 -9.08 4.50
C GLY A 204 1.45 -8.22 5.30
N ARG A 205 2.11 -7.27 4.64
CA ARG A 205 2.97 -6.27 5.30
C ARG A 205 2.19 -5.17 6.04
N PHE A 206 0.88 -5.11 5.89
CA PHE A 206 -0.03 -4.25 6.66
C PHE A 206 -0.53 -4.94 7.95
N ASN A 207 0.01 -6.11 8.31
CA ASN A 207 -0.41 -6.89 9.48
C ASN A 207 0.23 -6.44 10.81
N LEU A 208 0.91 -5.30 10.85
CA LEU A 208 1.29 -4.73 12.14
C LEU A 208 0.03 -4.45 12.96
N PRO A 209 0.02 -4.73 14.28
CA PRO A 209 -1.10 -4.39 15.13
C PRO A 209 -1.47 -2.92 14.92
N MET A 210 -2.73 -2.65 14.64
CA MET A 210 -3.31 -1.33 14.41
C MET A 210 -3.05 -0.38 15.59
N GLN A 211 -2.82 -0.90 16.80
CA GLN A 211 -2.40 -0.13 17.97
C GLN A 211 -0.98 0.47 17.84
N GLN A 212 -0.14 -0.09 16.95
CA GLN A 212 1.20 0.41 16.66
C GLN A 212 1.20 1.47 15.56
N TRP A 213 0.12 1.57 14.78
CA TRP A 213 -0.04 2.56 13.74
C TRP A 213 -0.12 3.97 14.35
N HIS A 214 0.34 4.97 13.62
CA HIS A 214 0.11 6.36 13.97
C HIS A 214 -1.40 6.67 14.01
N PHE A 215 -1.85 7.31 15.09
CA PHE A 215 -3.26 7.63 15.30
C PHE A 215 -3.46 9.15 15.33
N LEU A 216 -4.39 9.63 14.51
CA LEU A 216 -4.89 11.00 14.52
C LEU A 216 -6.39 11.01 14.74
N PHE A 217 -6.86 12.02 15.47
CA PHE A 217 -8.28 12.25 15.69
C PHE A 217 -8.65 13.65 15.18
N ASP A 218 -9.54 13.69 14.20
CA ASP A 218 -10.05 14.91 13.58
C ASP A 218 -11.50 15.13 14.00
N VAL A 219 -11.74 16.16 14.82
CA VAL A 219 -13.07 16.52 15.30
C VAL A 219 -13.91 17.27 14.26
N THR A 220 -13.29 17.75 13.18
CA THR A 220 -13.92 18.56 12.13
C THR A 220 -14.45 17.71 10.99
N GLY A 221 -13.94 16.50 10.84
CA GLY A 221 -14.26 15.59 9.73
C GLY A 221 -13.72 16.06 8.38
N GLU A 222 -12.84 17.07 8.33
CA GLU A 222 -12.32 17.61 7.08
C GLU A 222 -11.59 16.55 6.23
N GLN A 223 -11.01 15.53 6.87
CA GLN A 223 -10.42 14.38 6.18
C GLN A 223 -11.39 13.66 5.23
N LEU A 224 -12.70 13.71 5.48
CA LEU A 224 -13.72 13.13 4.59
C LEU A 224 -13.82 13.86 3.24
N LYS A 225 -13.29 15.09 3.12
CA LYS A 225 -13.25 15.83 1.85
C LYS A 225 -12.43 15.08 0.80
N ASN A 226 -11.36 14.41 1.23
CA ASN A 226 -10.48 13.60 0.38
C ASN A 226 -11.22 12.40 -0.25
N TYR A 227 -12.33 11.98 0.36
CA TYR A 227 -13.15 10.86 -0.08
C TYR A 227 -14.47 11.29 -0.73
N GLY A 228 -14.71 12.60 -0.89
CA GLY A 228 -15.95 13.14 -1.51
C GLY A 228 -17.24 12.88 -0.73
N VAL A 229 -17.14 12.45 0.53
CA VAL A 229 -18.28 12.13 1.40
C VAL A 229 -18.45 13.10 2.57
N PHE A 230 -17.63 14.15 2.63
CA PHE A 230 -17.74 15.19 3.65
C PHE A 230 -19.10 15.87 3.63
N ARG A 231 -19.74 15.97 4.79
CA ARG A 231 -20.98 16.73 4.99
C ARG A 231 -20.72 17.89 5.95
N PRO A 232 -20.59 19.12 5.41
CA PRO A 232 -20.38 20.31 6.24
C PRO A 232 -21.53 20.49 7.24
N GLY A 233 -21.21 20.65 8.53
CA GLY A 233 -22.20 20.89 9.60
C GLY A 233 -22.83 19.64 10.23
N GLU A 234 -22.55 18.44 9.72
CA GLU A 234 -23.01 17.17 10.32
C GLU A 234 -22.04 16.59 11.37
N GLY A 235 -20.87 17.23 11.58
CA GLY A 235 -20.02 16.98 12.76
C GLY A 235 -19.54 15.53 12.91
N GLU A 236 -19.18 14.86 11.81
CA GLU A 236 -18.62 13.52 11.90
C GLU A 236 -17.14 13.61 12.33
N THR A 237 -16.88 13.26 13.59
CA THR A 237 -15.52 12.99 14.06
C THR A 237 -14.89 11.86 13.24
N VAL A 238 -13.58 11.91 13.01
CA VAL A 238 -12.87 10.93 12.21
C VAL A 238 -11.61 10.49 12.94
N SER A 239 -11.37 9.19 12.88
CA SER A 239 -10.14 8.58 13.38
C SER A 239 -9.32 8.06 12.22
N VAL A 240 -8.05 8.43 12.18
CA VAL A 240 -7.12 8.05 11.12
C VAL A 240 -6.00 7.23 11.72
N PHE A 241 -5.82 6.02 11.21
CA PHE A 241 -4.69 5.16 11.51
C PHE A 241 -3.77 5.13 10.29
N SER A 242 -2.48 5.37 10.46
CA SER A 242 -1.51 5.37 9.35
C SER A 242 -0.21 4.63 9.67
N ILE A 243 0.42 4.06 8.65
CA ILE A 243 1.77 3.49 8.67
C ILE A 243 2.53 3.90 7.42
N GLY A 244 3.85 3.77 7.47
CA GLY A 244 4.74 4.00 6.32
C GLY A 244 5.83 5.04 6.60
N GLU A 245 5.77 5.70 7.75
CA GLU A 245 6.86 6.52 8.25
C GLU A 245 7.70 5.67 9.21
N SER A 246 8.99 5.49 8.91
CA SER A 246 9.87 4.79 9.85
C SER A 246 9.98 5.60 11.15
N SER A 247 9.68 4.98 12.28
CA SER A 247 9.72 5.63 13.59
C SER A 247 10.32 4.70 14.65
N PHE A 248 10.70 5.24 15.81
CA PHE A 248 11.14 4.41 16.94
C PHE A 248 10.05 3.42 17.41
N ARG A 249 8.77 3.70 17.13
CA ARG A 249 7.63 2.86 17.51
C ARG A 249 7.34 1.80 16.45
N GLU A 250 7.35 2.19 15.18
CA GLU A 250 6.95 1.34 14.04
C GLU A 250 8.13 0.53 13.47
N GLY A 251 9.37 0.91 13.81
CA GLY A 251 10.59 0.33 13.25
C GLY A 251 10.94 0.93 11.89
N VAL A 252 11.89 0.29 11.20
CA VAL A 252 12.32 0.70 9.86
C VAL A 252 11.60 -0.13 8.82
N TYR A 253 10.86 0.53 7.94
CA TYR A 253 10.22 -0.10 6.80
C TYR A 253 11.22 -0.24 5.65
N VAL A 254 11.73 -1.46 5.45
CA VAL A 254 12.67 -1.77 4.35
C VAL A 254 11.96 -2.37 3.13
N PRO A 255 12.52 -2.25 1.92
CA PRO A 255 12.03 -3.00 0.77
C PRO A 255 12.06 -4.51 1.01
N LYS A 256 11.13 -5.26 0.40
CA LYS A 256 11.23 -6.73 0.29
C LYS A 256 12.06 -7.04 -0.94
N GLU A 257 13.19 -7.71 -0.75
CA GLU A 257 14.13 -8.00 -1.82
C GLU A 257 14.25 -9.51 -2.06
N MET A 258 14.45 -9.88 -3.32
CA MET A 258 14.71 -11.26 -3.73
C MET A 258 15.77 -11.27 -4.82
N ASP A 259 16.82 -12.08 -4.61
CA ASP A 259 17.90 -12.23 -5.57
C ASP A 259 17.95 -13.64 -6.14
N ALA A 260 18.33 -13.74 -7.41
CA ALA A 260 18.65 -15.01 -8.04
C ALA A 260 19.82 -14.83 -9.00
N THR A 261 20.58 -15.89 -9.23
CA THR A 261 21.55 -15.95 -10.33
C THR A 261 21.27 -17.20 -11.13
N ILE A 262 21.07 -17.04 -12.42
CA ILE A 262 20.72 -18.12 -13.35
C ILE A 262 21.61 -18.06 -14.58
N ASP A 263 21.63 -19.14 -15.35
CA ASP A 263 22.19 -19.15 -16.69
C ASP A 263 21.05 -19.03 -17.71
N VAL A 264 21.17 -18.08 -18.64
CA VAL A 264 20.25 -17.90 -19.77
C VAL A 264 21.08 -17.90 -21.04
N ASP A 265 20.93 -18.94 -21.86
CA ASP A 265 21.67 -19.14 -23.11
C ASP A 265 23.20 -19.05 -22.94
N GLY A 266 23.76 -19.61 -21.87
CA GLY A 266 25.19 -19.59 -21.57
C GLY A 266 25.71 -18.28 -21.00
N ALA A 267 24.81 -17.35 -20.63
CA ALA A 267 25.15 -16.10 -19.95
C ALA A 267 24.64 -16.13 -18.51
N GLN A 268 25.51 -15.76 -17.57
CA GLN A 268 25.10 -15.56 -16.17
C GLN A 268 24.25 -14.30 -16.06
N VAL A 269 23.00 -14.46 -15.61
CA VAL A 269 22.05 -13.38 -15.37
C VAL A 269 21.82 -13.25 -13.87
N LYS A 270 22.03 -12.05 -13.33
CA LYS A 270 21.70 -11.72 -11.94
C LYS A 270 20.35 -11.02 -11.92
N MET A 271 19.43 -11.55 -11.13
CA MET A 271 18.10 -11.00 -10.95
C MET A 271 18.00 -10.38 -9.57
N HIS A 272 17.47 -9.17 -9.51
CA HIS A 272 17.17 -8.47 -8.26
C HIS A 272 15.75 -7.94 -8.33
N ALA A 273 14.86 -8.47 -7.50
CA ALA A 273 13.51 -7.98 -7.34
C ALA A 273 13.40 -7.15 -6.07
N SER A 274 12.74 -6.00 -6.16
CA SER A 274 12.49 -5.11 -5.04
C SER A 274 11.02 -4.69 -5.02
N THR A 275 10.36 -4.95 -3.90
CA THR A 275 9.02 -4.46 -3.59
C THR A 275 9.14 -3.40 -2.52
N PRO A 276 8.59 -2.19 -2.73
CA PRO A 276 8.73 -1.12 -1.77
C PRO A 276 8.15 -1.43 -0.38
N PRO A 277 8.54 -0.65 0.62
CA PRO A 277 7.91 -0.73 1.94
C PRO A 277 6.41 -0.37 1.89
N PRO A 278 5.61 -0.87 2.86
CA PRO A 278 4.19 -0.56 2.93
C PRO A 278 3.96 0.89 3.40
N SER A 279 2.94 1.53 2.85
CA SER A 279 2.40 2.82 3.31
C SER A 279 0.89 2.69 3.35
N GLY A 280 0.23 2.97 4.46
CA GLY A 280 -1.19 2.70 4.57
C GLY A 280 -1.91 3.68 5.46
N GLN A 281 -3.19 3.87 5.17
CA GLN A 281 -4.10 4.67 5.95
C GLN A 281 -5.47 4.01 6.03
N VAL A 282 -6.03 3.89 7.24
CA VAL A 282 -7.43 3.52 7.44
C VAL A 282 -8.10 4.67 8.17
N THR A 283 -9.05 5.28 7.48
CA THR A 283 -9.89 6.36 7.98
C THR A 283 -11.21 5.76 8.44
N VAL A 284 -11.61 6.01 9.69
CA VAL A 284 -12.84 5.49 10.29
C VAL A 284 -13.71 6.66 10.71
N ALA A 285 -14.95 6.70 10.23
CA ALA A 285 -15.94 7.66 10.74
C ALA A 285 -16.30 7.30 12.20
N GLY A 286 -16.27 8.31 13.06
CA GLY A 286 -16.39 8.22 14.51
C GLY A 286 -15.03 8.29 15.24
N TYR A 287 -15.12 8.37 16.57
CA TYR A 287 -13.97 8.08 17.43
C TYR A 287 -13.74 6.58 17.44
N ALA A 288 -12.56 6.16 17.00
CA ALA A 288 -12.21 4.78 16.81
C ALA A 288 -11.01 4.40 17.67
N LYS A 289 -11.04 3.17 18.17
CA LYS A 289 -9.97 2.60 18.98
C LYS A 289 -9.67 1.18 18.49
N ALA A 290 -8.40 0.91 18.23
CA ALA A 290 -7.92 -0.44 17.95
C ALA A 290 -7.89 -1.26 19.23
N GLU A 291 -8.42 -2.48 19.16
CA GLU A 291 -8.47 -3.42 20.27
C GLU A 291 -8.12 -4.83 19.76
N GLU A 292 -7.62 -5.66 20.67
CA GLU A 292 -7.31 -7.06 20.39
C GLU A 292 -7.92 -7.94 21.48
N GLN A 293 -8.61 -8.99 21.07
CA GLN A 293 -9.13 -10.01 21.98
C GLN A 293 -8.84 -11.40 21.40
N ASN A 294 -8.17 -12.25 22.20
CA ASN A 294 -7.82 -13.62 21.81
C ASN A 294 -7.03 -13.72 20.47
N GLY A 295 -6.15 -12.75 20.20
CA GLY A 295 -5.38 -12.70 18.95
C GLY A 295 -6.17 -12.22 17.73
N VAL A 296 -7.42 -11.79 17.91
CA VAL A 296 -8.24 -11.17 16.88
C VAL A 296 -8.25 -9.66 17.11
N GLU A 297 -7.73 -8.94 16.13
CA GLU A 297 -7.73 -7.48 16.12
C GLU A 297 -9.00 -6.93 15.47
N TYR A 298 -9.59 -5.93 16.10
CA TYR A 298 -10.77 -5.21 15.61
C TYR A 298 -10.68 -3.73 15.97
N VAL A 299 -11.54 -2.91 15.36
CA VAL A 299 -11.70 -1.50 15.74
C VAL A 299 -13.09 -1.28 16.31
N THR A 300 -13.16 -0.65 17.47
CA THR A 300 -14.41 -0.09 17.96
C THR A 300 -14.60 1.32 17.42
N SER A 301 -15.80 1.69 16.96
CA SER A 301 -16.11 3.08 16.57
C SER A 301 -17.40 3.59 17.21
N SER A 302 -17.41 4.85 17.61
CA SER A 302 -18.58 5.54 18.15
C SER A 302 -18.79 6.90 17.50
N SER A 303 -20.04 7.16 17.07
CA SER A 303 -20.44 8.44 16.50
C SER A 303 -20.57 9.56 17.54
N LYS A 304 -20.84 9.20 18.80
CA LYS A 304 -21.19 10.14 19.89
C LYS A 304 -20.05 10.47 20.85
N HIS A 305 -18.83 10.04 20.56
CA HIS A 305 -17.71 10.21 21.49
C HIS A 305 -17.31 11.69 21.59
N THR A 306 -17.73 12.33 22.68
CA THR A 306 -17.37 13.71 23.07
C THR A 306 -16.16 13.75 24.00
N VAL A 307 -15.62 12.59 24.39
CA VAL A 307 -14.46 12.49 25.27
C VAL A 307 -13.20 12.47 24.40
N VAL A 308 -12.48 13.59 24.41
CA VAL A 308 -11.12 13.73 23.88
C VAL A 308 -10.26 12.59 24.45
N PRO A 309 -9.46 11.88 23.64
CA PRO A 309 -8.57 10.84 24.16
C PRO A 309 -7.73 11.42 25.31
N ALA A 310 -7.63 10.67 26.41
CA ALA A 310 -6.84 11.11 27.55
C ALA A 310 -5.43 11.46 27.06
N LEU A 311 -5.04 12.73 27.24
CA LEU A 311 -3.76 13.30 26.83
C LEU A 311 -2.58 12.70 27.62
N GLY A 312 -2.62 11.43 28.01
CA GLY A 312 -1.76 10.82 29.03
C GLY A 312 -0.28 11.06 28.78
N PHE A 313 0.18 10.88 27.53
CA PHE A 313 1.57 11.17 27.18
C PHE A 313 1.88 12.67 27.19
N GLN A 314 1.02 13.52 26.62
CA GLN A 314 1.24 14.97 26.59
C GLN A 314 1.16 15.60 27.99
N LEU A 315 0.29 15.10 28.87
CA LEU A 315 0.18 15.48 30.28
C LEU A 315 1.39 15.00 31.07
N GLN A 316 1.89 13.77 30.83
CA GLN A 316 3.13 13.30 31.46
C GLN A 316 4.33 14.15 31.04
N VAL A 317 4.44 14.50 29.75
CA VAL A 317 5.49 15.40 29.25
C VAL A 317 5.33 16.80 29.83
N LEU A 318 4.10 17.34 29.90
CA LEU A 318 3.82 18.65 30.50
C LEU A 318 4.14 18.66 32.00
N MET A 319 3.80 17.60 32.73
CA MET A 319 4.12 17.42 34.15
C MET A 319 5.63 17.26 34.38
N ALA A 320 6.32 16.55 33.49
CA ALA A 320 7.78 16.42 33.56
C ALA A 320 8.48 17.75 33.30
N LEU A 321 8.05 18.51 32.29
CA LEU A 321 8.55 19.85 32.00
C LEU A 321 8.21 20.83 33.13
N GLY A 322 6.99 20.80 33.65
CA GLY A 322 6.57 21.59 34.81
C GLY A 322 7.37 21.26 36.06
N GLY A 323 7.64 19.98 36.31
CA GLY A 323 8.49 19.50 37.40
C GLY A 323 9.93 19.97 37.28
N MET A 324 10.52 19.91 36.08
CA MET A 324 11.87 20.43 35.82
C MET A 324 11.95 21.94 36.02
N MET A 325 10.96 22.69 35.52
CA MET A 325 10.87 24.15 35.72
C MET A 325 10.72 24.53 37.20
N GLY A 326 9.91 23.77 37.96
CA GLY A 326 9.76 23.95 39.40
C GLY A 326 11.06 23.70 40.17
N ALA A 327 11.80 22.64 39.82
CA ALA A 327 13.09 22.34 40.44
C ALA A 327 14.13 23.44 40.17
N ILE A 328 14.17 23.98 38.94
CA ILE A 328 15.05 25.10 38.57
C ILE A 328 14.70 26.35 39.39
N ALA A 329 13.42 26.68 39.54
CA ALA A 329 12.98 27.84 40.30
C ALA A 329 13.39 27.75 41.79
N VAL A 330 13.23 26.58 42.42
CA VAL A 330 13.65 26.34 43.80
C VAL A 330 15.17 26.43 43.93
N PHE A 331 15.92 25.88 42.98
CA PHE A 331 17.39 25.94 42.99
C PHE A 331 17.91 27.39 42.86
N VAL A 332 17.28 28.20 42.00
CA VAL A 332 17.60 29.63 41.85
C VAL A 332 17.31 30.40 43.15
N LEU A 333 16.16 30.15 43.79
CA LEU A 333 15.80 30.79 45.06
C LEU A 333 16.73 30.41 46.23
N LEU A 334 17.17 29.15 46.29
CA LEU A 334 18.14 28.68 47.28
C LEU A 334 19.55 29.25 47.03
N LYS A 335 19.94 29.42 45.76
CA LYS A 335 21.21 30.03 45.39
C LYS A 335 21.23 31.54 45.62
N ALA A 336 20.11 32.24 45.42
CA ALA A 336 19.97 33.68 45.64
C ALA A 336 19.91 34.09 47.13
N ARG A 337 19.78 33.12 48.05
CA ARG A 337 19.82 33.33 49.51
C ARG A 337 21.22 33.17 50.13
N ARG A 338 22.25 32.94 49.31
CA ARG A 338 23.66 33.07 49.68
C ARG A 338 24.27 34.29 49.02
#